data_AF-A0A968SKG1-F1
#
_entry.id   AF-A0A968SKG1-F1
#
_cell.length_a   1.000
_cell.length_b   1.000
_cell.length_c   1.000
_cell.angle_alpha   90.00
_cell.angle_beta   90.00
_cell.angle_gamma   90.00
#
_symmetry.space_group_name_H-M   'P 1'
#
loop_
_entity.id
_entity.type
_entity.pdbx_description
1 polymer ?
#
loop_
_entity_poly.entity_id
_entity_poly.type
_entity_poly.pdbx_seq_one_letter_code
_entity_poly.pdbx_strand_id
1 'polypeptide(L)'
;LDTEEFGVQQAWLDQPNLAGDIYLAVQVSPEEGWLRVWGFTSRENLKRQGVYDLKYKGYRLERSDLWVSLESLPAIWDLIKPRIVLSKLDFPSIWQPFEELIAALNLKPAMEIRQNRFTWGRIVDQVIHLPDCPLALTVGFQEETPNKYLIQVRLSSGNEQIYLPDDVELVTLETNGNVIKKAKSRKADNWIQVEFTGEVQDEFQIKIQRGEASMIETLIV
;
A
#
# COMPACT_ATOMS: atom_id res chain seq x y z
N LEU A 1 -4.09 5.96 -23.70
CA LEU A 1 -4.76 6.91 -22.78
C LEU A 1 -3.82 8.07 -22.56
N ASP A 2 -4.26 9.28 -22.90
CA ASP A 2 -3.46 10.50 -22.82
C ASP A 2 -3.41 11.03 -21.37
N THR A 3 -2.34 11.74 -21.01
CA THR A 3 -2.12 12.37 -19.69
C THR A 3 -1.99 13.90 -19.81
N GLU A 4 -2.55 14.47 -20.87
CA GLU A 4 -2.58 15.91 -21.16
C GLU A 4 -3.67 16.64 -20.36
N GLU A 5 -4.79 15.98 -20.06
CA GLU A 5 -5.94 16.60 -19.37
C GLU A 5 -6.50 15.72 -18.25
N PHE A 6 -6.93 16.37 -17.16
CA PHE A 6 -7.60 15.72 -16.04
C PHE A 6 -9.03 16.26 -15.90
N GLY A 7 -10.02 15.36 -15.98
CA GLY A 7 -11.44 15.70 -15.92
C GLY A 7 -12.15 15.14 -14.68
N VAL A 8 -12.97 15.97 -14.04
CA VAL A 8 -13.82 15.57 -12.90
C VAL A 8 -15.27 15.96 -13.19
N GLN A 9 -16.20 15.01 -12.99
CA GLN A 9 -17.62 15.29 -13.18
C GLN A 9 -18.13 16.30 -12.15
N GLN A 10 -19.03 17.19 -12.57
CA GLN A 10 -19.61 18.19 -11.69
C GLN A 10 -20.33 17.57 -10.48
N ALA A 11 -21.05 16.45 -10.70
CA ALA A 11 -21.74 15.75 -9.63
C ALA A 11 -20.80 15.34 -8.49
N TRP A 12 -19.54 15.03 -8.82
CA TRP A 12 -18.52 14.64 -7.86
C TRP A 12 -17.95 15.85 -7.12
N LEU A 13 -18.21 17.09 -7.55
CA LEU A 13 -17.77 18.29 -6.84
C LEU A 13 -18.89 18.89 -5.97
N ASP A 14 -20.13 18.70 -6.38
CA ASP A 14 -21.31 19.40 -5.85
C ASP A 14 -22.13 18.57 -4.86
N GLN A 15 -22.13 17.23 -4.98
CA GLN A 15 -22.86 16.38 -4.04
C GLN A 15 -22.01 16.12 -2.78
N PRO A 16 -22.48 16.49 -1.57
CA PRO A 16 -21.66 16.37 -0.35
C PRO A 16 -21.17 14.96 -0.03
N ASN A 17 -21.92 13.94 -0.43
CA ASN A 17 -21.59 12.53 -0.25
C ASN A 17 -20.63 11.96 -1.32
N LEU A 18 -20.38 12.70 -2.41
CA LEU A 18 -19.44 12.33 -3.48
C LEU A 18 -18.23 13.28 -3.56
N ALA A 19 -18.34 14.46 -2.96
CA ALA A 19 -17.33 15.50 -2.97
C ALA A 19 -16.08 15.09 -2.20
N GLY A 20 -15.03 14.75 -2.96
CA GLY A 20 -13.67 14.66 -2.43
C GLY A 20 -13.07 16.04 -2.24
N ASP A 21 -12.23 16.19 -1.22
CA ASP A 21 -11.42 17.40 -1.01
C ASP A 21 -10.22 17.47 -1.96
N ILE A 22 -9.74 16.30 -2.38
CA ILE A 22 -8.62 16.10 -3.33
C ILE A 22 -9.04 15.12 -4.42
N TYR A 23 -8.58 15.38 -5.64
CA TYR A 23 -8.77 14.53 -6.80
C TYR A 23 -7.42 14.11 -7.38
N LEU A 24 -7.29 12.83 -7.73
CA LEU A 24 -6.07 12.24 -8.28
C LEU A 24 -6.25 11.98 -9.77
N ALA A 25 -5.26 12.40 -10.56
CA ALA A 25 -5.17 12.09 -11.98
C ALA A 25 -4.45 10.76 -12.15
N VAL A 26 -5.18 9.78 -12.68
CA VAL A 26 -4.78 8.37 -12.68
C VAL A 26 -4.84 7.81 -14.09
N GLN A 27 -3.79 7.09 -14.48
CA GLN A 27 -3.75 6.29 -15.70
C GLN A 27 -3.71 4.80 -15.31
N VAL A 28 -4.57 3.99 -15.93
CA VAL A 28 -4.65 2.55 -15.66
C VAL A 28 -4.32 1.80 -16.95
N SER A 29 -3.44 0.80 -16.85
CA SER A 29 -3.21 -0.21 -17.89
C SER A 29 -3.64 -1.57 -17.36
N PRO A 30 -4.90 -2.00 -17.61
CA PRO A 30 -5.37 -3.31 -17.16
C PRO A 30 -4.62 -4.47 -17.82
N GLU A 31 -4.19 -4.29 -19.08
CA GLU A 31 -3.44 -5.31 -19.84
C GLU A 31 -2.03 -5.50 -19.29
N GLU A 32 -1.38 -4.41 -18.90
CA GLU A 32 -0.01 -4.44 -18.35
C GLU A 32 0.03 -4.50 -16.82
N GLY A 33 -1.15 -4.59 -16.17
CA GLY A 33 -1.27 -4.77 -14.72
C GLY A 33 -0.74 -3.61 -13.88
N TRP A 34 -0.66 -2.40 -14.42
CA TRP A 34 -0.16 -1.24 -13.68
C TRP A 34 -1.11 -0.06 -13.71
N LEU A 35 -0.89 0.84 -12.77
CA LEU A 35 -1.61 2.09 -12.66
C LEU A 35 -0.66 3.19 -12.14
N ARG A 36 -0.80 4.41 -12.65
CA ARG A 36 0.10 5.56 -12.41
C ARG A 36 -0.69 6.80 -11.97
N VAL A 37 -0.32 7.42 -10.84
CA VAL A 37 -0.71 8.82 -10.55
C VAL A 37 0.18 9.72 -11.40
N TRP A 38 -0.39 10.71 -12.07
CA TRP A 38 0.39 11.68 -12.82
C TRP A 38 0.10 13.15 -12.44
N GLY A 39 -0.81 13.38 -11.49
CA GLY A 39 -1.07 14.69 -10.90
C GLY A 39 -2.16 14.63 -9.83
N PHE A 40 -2.32 15.72 -9.08
CA PHE A 40 -3.44 15.90 -8.15
C PHE A 40 -3.88 17.37 -8.13
N THR A 41 -5.09 17.60 -7.63
CA THR A 41 -5.66 18.94 -7.48
C THR A 41 -6.70 18.94 -6.36
N SER A 42 -6.95 20.10 -5.75
CA SER A 42 -8.01 20.24 -4.74
C SER A 42 -9.36 20.54 -5.39
N ARG A 43 -10.45 20.27 -4.66
CA ARG A 43 -11.80 20.66 -5.08
C ARG A 43 -11.92 22.16 -5.35
N GLU A 44 -11.29 22.97 -4.51
CA GLU A 44 -11.27 24.43 -4.66
C GLU A 44 -10.54 24.83 -5.95
N ASN A 45 -9.39 24.21 -6.23
CA ASN A 45 -8.63 24.52 -7.43
C ASN A 45 -9.37 24.10 -8.71
N LEU A 46 -10.07 22.95 -8.70
CA LEU A 46 -10.96 22.53 -9.79
C LEU A 46 -12.08 23.55 -10.06
N LYS A 47 -12.72 24.08 -9.01
CA LYS A 47 -13.77 25.10 -9.16
C LYS A 47 -13.23 26.47 -9.58
N ARG A 48 -11.99 26.77 -9.22
CA ARG A 48 -11.35 28.07 -9.48
C ARG A 48 -10.69 28.17 -10.85
N GLN A 49 -9.95 27.13 -11.25
CA GLN A 49 -9.12 27.12 -12.46
C GLN A 49 -9.63 26.14 -13.53
N GLY A 50 -10.50 25.19 -13.16
CA GLY A 50 -11.00 24.20 -14.09
C GLY A 50 -11.89 24.81 -15.17
N VAL A 51 -11.65 24.43 -16.41
CA VAL A 51 -12.51 24.78 -17.55
C VAL A 51 -13.72 23.86 -17.53
N TYR A 52 -14.92 24.45 -17.37
CA TYR A 52 -16.14 23.66 -17.42
C TYR A 52 -16.44 23.22 -18.86
N ASP A 53 -16.56 21.92 -19.04
CA ASP A 53 -16.96 21.32 -20.30
C ASP A 53 -18.45 20.93 -20.28
N LEU A 54 -19.25 21.60 -21.13
CA LEU A 54 -20.68 21.36 -21.27
C LEU A 54 -21.04 19.98 -21.83
N LYS A 55 -20.17 19.41 -22.68
CA LYS A 55 -20.39 18.11 -23.32
C LYS A 55 -20.23 16.97 -22.31
N TYR A 56 -19.24 17.06 -21.42
CA TYR A 56 -18.96 16.04 -20.40
C TYR A 56 -19.51 16.38 -19.01
N LYS A 57 -20.14 17.56 -18.86
CA LYS A 57 -20.73 18.06 -17.60
C LYS A 57 -19.72 17.97 -16.43
N GLY A 58 -18.52 18.47 -16.67
CA GLY A 58 -17.41 18.34 -15.73
C GLY A 58 -16.36 19.42 -15.93
N TYR A 59 -15.49 19.55 -14.96
CA TYR A 59 -14.36 20.48 -14.99
C TYR A 59 -13.13 19.76 -15.50
N ARG A 60 -12.34 20.43 -16.34
CA ARG A 60 -11.06 19.95 -16.84
C ARG A 60 -9.93 20.86 -16.43
N LEU A 61 -8.78 20.28 -16.15
CA LEU A 61 -7.51 20.98 -15.95
C LEU A 61 -6.50 20.43 -16.94
N GLU A 62 -5.65 21.31 -17.47
CA GLU A 62 -4.48 20.89 -18.21
C GLU A 62 -3.44 20.31 -17.25
N ARG A 63 -2.54 19.48 -17.78
CA ARG A 63 -1.45 18.88 -17.00
C ARG A 63 -0.63 19.91 -16.23
N SER A 64 -0.40 21.09 -16.80
CA SER A 64 0.35 22.19 -16.17
C SER A 64 -0.33 22.78 -14.94
N ASP A 65 -1.66 22.65 -14.85
CA ASP A 65 -2.46 23.18 -13.74
C ASP A 65 -2.63 22.17 -12.60
N LEU A 66 -2.17 20.93 -12.80
CA LEU A 66 -2.00 19.95 -11.75
C LEU A 66 -0.70 20.22 -11.01
N TRP A 67 -0.71 20.06 -9.69
CA TRP A 67 0.51 20.19 -8.89
C TRP A 67 1.40 18.97 -9.18
N VAL A 68 2.36 19.16 -10.09
CA VAL A 68 3.34 18.13 -10.43
C VAL A 68 4.60 18.37 -9.60
N SER A 69 4.60 17.81 -8.40
CA SER A 69 5.84 17.34 -7.80
C SER A 69 5.52 16.30 -6.75
N LEU A 70 6.02 15.08 -6.97
CA LEU A 70 6.07 14.03 -5.95
C LEU A 70 6.81 14.50 -4.68
N GLU A 71 7.62 15.57 -4.76
CA GLU A 71 8.34 16.18 -3.63
C GLU A 71 7.43 17.07 -2.76
N SER A 72 6.25 17.46 -3.27
CA SER A 72 5.21 18.19 -2.50
C SER A 72 4.19 17.28 -1.82
N LEU A 73 4.34 15.96 -1.98
CA LEU A 73 3.51 14.95 -1.32
C LEU A 73 3.57 14.93 0.21
N PRO A 74 4.59 15.39 0.96
CA PRO A 74 4.61 15.20 2.42
C PRO A 74 3.37 15.76 3.14
N ALA A 75 2.87 16.93 2.72
CA ALA A 75 1.68 17.54 3.32
C ALA A 75 0.37 16.82 2.94
N ILE A 76 0.32 16.23 1.75
CA ILE A 76 -0.80 15.38 1.33
C ILE A 76 -0.70 14.02 2.00
N TRP A 77 0.51 13.49 2.16
CA TRP A 77 0.84 12.26 2.89
C TRP A 77 0.32 12.34 4.31
N ASP A 78 0.51 13.46 5.01
CA ASP A 78 -0.05 13.68 6.35
C ASP A 78 -1.58 13.71 6.40
N LEU A 79 -2.26 14.05 5.29
CA LEU A 79 -3.72 14.04 5.17
C LEU A 79 -4.29 12.65 4.85
N ILE A 80 -3.51 11.79 4.18
CA ILE A 80 -3.87 10.37 3.88
C ILE A 80 -3.29 9.38 4.89
N LYS A 81 -2.42 9.81 5.81
CA LYS A 81 -1.98 8.99 6.93
C LYS A 81 -3.22 8.47 7.66
N PRO A 82 -3.41 7.15 7.77
CA PRO A 82 -4.31 6.61 8.77
C PRO A 82 -3.92 7.20 10.11
N ARG A 83 -4.92 7.48 10.93
CA ARG A 83 -4.84 8.11 12.24
C ARG A 83 -4.18 7.19 13.28
N ILE A 84 -3.12 6.48 12.92
CA ILE A 84 -2.32 5.64 13.79
C ILE A 84 -1.05 6.42 14.12
N VAL A 85 -0.96 6.80 15.39
CA VAL A 85 0.25 7.38 15.96
C VAL A 85 1.28 6.27 16.02
N LEU A 86 2.25 6.29 15.09
CA LEU A 86 3.35 5.32 14.95
C LEU A 86 4.18 5.13 16.23
N SER A 87 4.12 6.09 17.16
CA SER A 87 4.85 6.05 18.42
C SER A 87 4.24 5.14 19.48
N LYS A 88 3.21 4.34 19.15
CA LYS A 88 2.55 3.42 20.10
C LYS A 88 2.90 1.95 19.89
N LEU A 89 3.68 1.62 18.86
CA LEU A 89 4.02 0.24 18.52
C LEU A 89 5.52 0.02 18.72
N ASP A 90 5.88 -0.92 19.60
CA ASP A 90 7.25 -1.36 19.80
C ASP A 90 7.62 -2.37 18.70
N PHE A 91 8.27 -1.90 17.63
CA PHE A 91 8.81 -2.77 16.57
C PHE A 91 10.29 -3.08 16.78
N PRO A 92 10.76 -4.30 16.47
CA PRO A 92 12.18 -4.64 16.49
C PRO A 92 13.01 -3.77 15.51
N SER A 93 14.27 -3.48 15.85
CA SER A 93 15.19 -2.58 15.11
C SER A 93 15.53 -2.97 13.67
N ILE A 94 15.05 -4.12 13.21
CA ILE A 94 15.23 -4.70 11.87
C ILE A 94 14.02 -4.45 10.95
N TRP A 95 12.98 -3.79 11.47
CA TRP A 95 11.85 -3.28 10.69
C TRP A 95 12.07 -1.80 10.39
N GLN A 96 11.67 -1.38 9.20
CA GLN A 96 11.70 0.02 8.79
C GLN A 96 10.29 0.50 8.40
N PRO A 97 10.05 1.82 8.42
CA PRO A 97 8.85 2.39 7.80
C PRO A 97 8.70 1.89 6.36
N PHE A 98 7.46 1.68 5.92
CA PHE A 98 7.17 1.18 4.58
C PHE A 98 7.82 2.05 3.48
N GLU A 99 7.87 3.36 3.69
CA GLU A 99 8.45 4.32 2.75
C GLU A 99 9.96 4.11 2.58
N GLU A 100 10.66 3.84 3.68
CA GLU A 100 12.10 3.53 3.65
C GLU A 100 12.36 2.17 2.98
N LEU A 101 11.47 1.19 3.18
CA LEU A 101 11.53 -0.09 2.47
C LEU A 101 11.40 0.11 0.95
N ILE A 102 10.39 0.87 0.50
CA ILE A 102 10.18 1.14 -0.93
C ILE A 102 11.41 1.82 -1.56
N ALA A 103 11.97 2.80 -0.85
CA ALA A 103 13.19 3.50 -1.29
C ALA A 103 14.39 2.55 -1.36
N ALA A 104 14.60 1.70 -0.35
CA ALA A 104 15.70 0.74 -0.29
C ALA A 104 15.64 -0.30 -1.42
N LEU A 105 14.42 -0.67 -1.85
CA LEU A 105 14.20 -1.68 -2.89
C LEU A 105 14.09 -1.10 -4.31
N ASN A 106 14.23 0.22 -4.47
CA ASN A 106 14.00 0.93 -5.74
C ASN A 106 12.65 0.57 -6.40
N LEU A 107 11.64 0.22 -5.60
CA LEU A 107 10.34 -0.18 -6.11
C LEU A 107 9.62 1.07 -6.61
N LYS A 108 9.19 1.05 -7.88
CA LYS A 108 8.34 2.10 -8.43
C LYS A 108 6.91 1.84 -7.97
N PRO A 109 6.28 2.73 -7.19
CA PRO A 109 4.91 2.52 -6.76
C PRO A 109 3.98 2.47 -7.98
N ALA A 110 3.53 1.29 -8.38
CA ALA A 110 2.29 1.15 -9.12
C ALA A 110 1.18 1.50 -8.12
N MET A 111 0.28 2.42 -8.46
CA MET A 111 -0.71 3.02 -7.55
C MET A 111 -1.89 2.05 -7.28
N GLU A 112 -1.54 0.82 -6.88
CA GLU A 112 -2.35 -0.16 -6.16
C GLU A 112 -2.28 0.05 -4.63
N ILE A 113 -1.71 1.18 -4.18
CA ILE A 113 -1.77 1.66 -2.79
C ILE A 113 -3.14 2.36 -2.59
N ARG A 114 -4.24 1.64 -2.84
CA ARG A 114 -5.57 2.12 -2.45
C ARG A 114 -5.73 1.82 -0.96
N GLN A 115 -5.55 2.84 -0.14
CA GLN A 115 -5.49 2.80 1.33
C GLN A 115 -4.16 2.23 1.82
N ASN A 116 -3.24 3.09 2.24
CA ASN A 116 -1.98 2.67 2.84
C ASN A 116 -2.28 2.00 4.20
N ARG A 117 -2.63 0.72 4.18
CA ARG A 117 -2.81 -0.09 5.39
C ARG A 117 -1.47 -0.49 5.96
N PHE A 118 -0.43 -0.58 5.13
CA PHE A 118 0.91 -0.99 5.53
C PHE A 118 1.67 0.16 6.15
N THR A 119 2.19 -0.10 7.34
CA THR A 119 2.89 0.90 8.13
C THR A 119 4.37 0.57 8.23
N TRP A 120 4.70 -0.72 8.22
CA TRP A 120 6.04 -1.22 8.43
C TRP A 120 6.42 -2.29 7.42
N GLY A 121 7.71 -2.38 7.14
CA GLY A 121 8.26 -3.29 6.16
C GLY A 121 9.65 -3.80 6.51
N ARG A 122 10.00 -4.95 5.94
CA ARG A 122 11.32 -5.57 6.08
C ARG A 122 11.70 -6.39 4.85
N ILE A 123 12.99 -6.37 4.52
CA ILE A 123 13.60 -7.22 3.49
C ILE A 123 14.00 -8.56 4.10
N VAL A 124 13.69 -9.64 3.40
CA VAL A 124 14.00 -11.02 3.79
C VAL A 124 14.76 -11.69 2.65
N ASP A 125 16.05 -11.92 2.84
CA ASP A 125 16.97 -12.44 1.82
C ASP A 125 17.80 -13.64 2.29
N GLN A 126 18.33 -13.58 3.52
CA GLN A 126 19.40 -14.49 3.98
C GLN A 126 18.88 -15.79 4.63
N VAL A 127 17.71 -15.77 5.27
CA VAL A 127 17.23 -16.91 6.07
C VAL A 127 16.45 -17.94 5.23
N ILE A 128 15.91 -17.52 4.07
CA ILE A 128 15.05 -18.39 3.22
C ILE A 128 15.84 -18.99 2.04
N HIS A 129 17.15 -18.78 1.96
CA HIS A 129 17.97 -19.21 0.81
C HIS A 129 17.31 -18.81 -0.54
N LEU A 130 16.95 -17.54 -0.68
CA LEU A 130 16.44 -16.96 -1.92
C LEU A 130 17.49 -16.04 -2.54
N PRO A 131 18.63 -16.58 -3.02
CA PRO A 131 19.78 -15.77 -3.42
C PRO A 131 19.48 -14.75 -4.54
N ASP A 132 18.42 -14.98 -5.34
CA ASP A 132 18.09 -14.16 -6.52
C ASP A 132 16.73 -13.43 -6.41
N CYS A 133 16.03 -13.56 -5.28
CA CYS A 133 14.72 -12.94 -5.05
C CYS A 133 14.55 -12.61 -3.56
N PRO A 134 15.14 -11.49 -3.08
CA PRO A 134 14.79 -10.98 -1.76
C PRO A 134 13.27 -10.78 -1.70
N LEU A 135 12.67 -11.03 -0.55
CA LEU A 135 11.24 -10.82 -0.33
C LEU A 135 11.02 -9.55 0.48
N ALA A 136 9.97 -8.81 0.14
CA ALA A 136 9.47 -7.71 0.93
C ALA A 136 8.29 -8.19 1.79
N LEU A 137 8.49 -8.22 3.11
CA LEU A 137 7.46 -8.48 4.11
C LEU A 137 6.91 -7.14 4.61
N THR A 138 5.61 -6.92 4.50
CA THR A 138 4.95 -5.69 4.97
C THR A 138 3.81 -6.03 5.93
N VAL A 139 3.68 -5.22 6.97
CA VAL A 139 2.63 -5.36 7.97
C VAL A 139 1.88 -4.05 8.12
N GLY A 140 0.56 -4.18 8.10
CA GLY A 140 -0.37 -3.08 8.19
C GLY A 140 -1.36 -3.25 9.32
N PHE A 141 -1.70 -2.13 9.95
CA PHE A 141 -2.65 -2.08 11.05
C PHE A 141 -3.74 -1.06 10.70
N GLN A 142 -5.00 -1.43 10.91
CA GLN A 142 -6.13 -0.53 10.76
C GLN A 142 -7.04 -0.70 11.97
N GLU A 143 -7.20 0.35 12.76
CA GLU A 143 -8.11 0.32 13.90
C GLU A 143 -9.55 0.09 13.41
N GLU A 144 -10.20 -0.97 13.89
CA GLU A 144 -11.61 -1.27 13.61
C GLU A 144 -12.51 -0.74 14.72
N THR A 145 -12.09 -0.96 15.97
CA THR A 145 -12.68 -0.42 17.19
C THR A 145 -11.57 -0.01 18.14
N PRO A 146 -11.83 0.80 19.19
CA PRO A 146 -10.81 1.11 20.18
C PRO A 146 -10.08 -0.15 20.67
N ASN A 147 -8.75 -0.15 20.56
CA ASN A 147 -7.84 -1.24 20.91
C ASN A 147 -7.93 -2.52 20.07
N LYS A 148 -8.70 -2.56 18.99
CA LYS A 148 -8.77 -3.71 18.08
C LYS A 148 -8.42 -3.31 16.66
N TYR A 149 -7.47 -4.03 16.08
CA TYR A 149 -6.92 -3.73 14.77
C TYR A 149 -7.16 -4.88 13.81
N LEU A 150 -7.54 -4.53 12.58
CA LEU A 150 -7.35 -5.38 11.42
C LEU A 150 -5.86 -5.34 11.05
N ILE A 151 -5.25 -6.52 10.99
CA ILE A 151 -3.85 -6.72 10.69
C ILE A 151 -3.74 -7.35 9.31
N GLN A 152 -2.95 -6.73 8.45
CA GLN A 152 -2.69 -7.20 7.09
C GLN A 152 -1.21 -7.51 6.96
N VAL A 153 -0.87 -8.78 6.70
CA VAL A 153 0.51 -9.22 6.47
C VAL A 153 0.64 -9.64 5.02
N ARG A 154 1.58 -9.03 4.30
CA ARG A 154 1.81 -9.29 2.88
C ARG A 154 3.27 -9.64 2.64
N LEU A 155 3.47 -10.59 1.73
CA LEU A 155 4.76 -10.95 1.18
C LEU A 155 4.74 -10.66 -0.32
N SER A 156 5.78 -10.01 -0.82
CA SER A 156 5.95 -9.64 -2.23
C SER A 156 7.40 -9.79 -2.64
N SER A 157 7.68 -9.74 -3.94
CA SER A 157 9.05 -9.64 -4.43
C SER A 157 9.70 -8.35 -3.93
N GLY A 158 10.93 -8.48 -3.44
CA GLY A 158 11.76 -7.39 -2.94
C GLY A 158 12.74 -6.85 -3.97
N ASN A 159 12.56 -7.15 -5.26
CA ASN A 159 13.36 -6.57 -6.34
C ASN A 159 12.46 -6.26 -7.56
N GLU A 160 13.05 -5.97 -8.72
CA GLU A 160 12.31 -5.68 -9.95
C GLU A 160 11.51 -6.89 -10.50
N GLN A 161 11.65 -8.09 -9.93
CA GLN A 161 10.81 -9.23 -10.30
C GLN A 161 9.38 -8.97 -9.85
N ILE A 162 8.42 -9.21 -10.75
CA ILE A 162 7.01 -8.94 -10.50
C ILE A 162 6.36 -10.07 -9.69
N TYR A 163 6.90 -11.29 -9.78
CA TYR A 163 6.31 -12.49 -9.20
C TYR A 163 7.11 -13.01 -8.01
N LEU A 164 6.40 -13.53 -7.03
CA LEU A 164 7.00 -14.31 -5.95
C LEU A 164 7.58 -15.63 -6.49
N PRO A 165 8.62 -16.18 -5.84
CA PRO A 165 9.02 -17.55 -6.08
C PRO A 165 7.88 -18.51 -5.73
N ASP A 166 7.71 -19.54 -6.54
CA ASP A 166 6.73 -20.60 -6.27
C ASP A 166 7.01 -21.30 -4.93
N ASP A 167 5.93 -21.76 -4.30
CA ASP A 167 5.92 -22.53 -3.06
C ASP A 167 6.43 -21.80 -1.80
N VAL A 168 6.54 -20.48 -1.82
CA VAL A 168 6.72 -19.67 -0.60
C VAL A 168 5.39 -19.61 0.15
N GLU A 169 5.43 -19.95 1.43
CA GLU A 169 4.28 -19.91 2.34
C GLU A 169 4.45 -18.80 3.38
N LEU A 170 3.37 -18.03 3.56
CA LEU A 170 3.21 -17.02 4.60
C LEU A 170 2.21 -17.57 5.62
N VAL A 171 2.62 -17.68 6.88
CA VAL A 171 1.80 -18.22 7.96
C VAL A 171 1.84 -17.26 9.14
N THR A 172 0.68 -16.88 9.67
CA THR A 172 0.58 -16.15 10.94
C THR A 172 0.17 -17.13 12.04
N LEU A 173 0.84 -17.05 13.18
CA LEU A 173 0.70 -17.98 14.30
C LEU A 173 0.42 -17.22 15.60
N GLU A 174 -0.29 -17.87 16.52
CA GLU A 174 -0.28 -17.52 17.94
C GLU A 174 1.07 -17.92 18.57
N THR A 175 1.41 -17.37 19.73
CA THR A 175 2.66 -17.70 20.46
C THR A 175 2.77 -19.16 20.89
N ASN A 176 1.65 -19.89 20.95
CA ASN A 176 1.61 -21.33 21.21
C ASN A 176 1.87 -22.18 19.93
N GLY A 177 2.05 -21.55 18.77
CA GLY A 177 2.28 -22.19 17.47
C GLY A 177 1.02 -22.54 16.67
N ASN A 178 -0.17 -22.21 17.15
CA ASN A 178 -1.42 -22.41 16.41
C ASN A 178 -1.49 -21.48 15.21
N VAL A 179 -1.99 -21.98 14.08
CA VAL A 179 -2.15 -21.18 12.86
C VAL A 179 -3.36 -20.25 12.96
N ILE A 180 -3.11 -18.94 12.84
CA ILE A 180 -4.15 -17.92 12.70
C ILE A 180 -4.62 -17.88 11.23
N LYS A 181 -3.68 -17.66 10.29
CA LYS A 181 -3.93 -17.67 8.84
C LYS A 181 -2.72 -18.18 8.08
N LYS A 182 -2.94 -18.61 6.84
CA LYS A 182 -1.86 -18.96 5.92
C LYS A 182 -2.22 -18.67 4.47
N ALA A 183 -1.19 -18.36 3.67
CA ALA A 183 -1.25 -18.24 2.22
C ALA A 183 -0.02 -18.92 1.60
N LYS A 184 -0.16 -19.42 0.38
CA LYS A 184 0.92 -20.04 -0.37
C LYS A 184 0.96 -19.45 -1.77
N SER A 185 2.15 -19.05 -2.21
CA SER A 185 2.39 -18.54 -3.54
C SER A 185 2.36 -19.66 -4.58
N ARG A 186 1.83 -19.32 -5.75
CA ARG A 186 1.78 -20.13 -6.96
C ARG A 186 2.45 -19.37 -8.10
N LYS A 187 2.56 -20.04 -9.23
CA LYS A 187 3.07 -19.44 -10.46
C LYS A 187 2.35 -18.13 -10.78
N ALA A 188 3.14 -17.08 -10.97
CA ALA A 188 2.71 -15.73 -11.31
C ALA A 188 1.87 -15.00 -10.22
N ASP A 189 1.91 -15.44 -8.96
CA ASP A 189 1.39 -14.63 -7.86
C ASP A 189 2.37 -13.45 -7.63
N ASN A 190 1.89 -12.21 -7.79
CA ASN A 190 2.70 -11.00 -7.53
C ASN A 190 3.01 -10.82 -6.04
N TRP A 191 2.06 -11.23 -5.20
CA TRP A 191 2.12 -11.16 -3.75
C TRP A 191 1.19 -12.22 -3.15
N ILE A 192 1.43 -12.55 -1.88
CA ILE A 192 0.49 -13.31 -1.05
C ILE A 192 0.20 -12.51 0.22
N GLN A 193 -1.02 -12.64 0.74
CA GLN A 193 -1.48 -11.87 1.88
C GLN A 193 -2.37 -12.69 2.79
N VAL A 194 -2.32 -12.37 4.07
CA VAL A 194 -3.30 -12.81 5.07
C VAL A 194 -3.81 -11.61 5.86
N GLU A 195 -5.07 -11.71 6.29
CA GLU A 195 -5.73 -10.72 7.14
C GLU A 195 -6.37 -11.41 8.35
N PHE A 196 -6.19 -10.82 9.52
CA PHE A 196 -6.76 -11.26 10.79
C PHE A 196 -6.90 -10.06 11.74
N THR A 197 -7.59 -10.22 12.85
CA THR A 197 -7.75 -9.16 13.86
C THR A 197 -6.98 -9.50 15.12
N GLY A 198 -6.46 -8.48 15.81
CA GLY A 198 -5.86 -8.60 17.13
C GLY A 198 -6.14 -7.36 17.98
N GLU A 199 -6.04 -7.50 19.29
CA GLU A 199 -6.14 -6.42 20.26
C GLU A 199 -4.77 -5.92 20.68
N VAL A 200 -4.69 -4.68 21.18
CA VAL A 200 -3.40 -4.11 21.67
C VAL A 200 -2.78 -5.04 22.71
N GLN A 201 -1.47 -5.28 22.59
CA GLN A 201 -0.69 -6.26 23.37
C GLN A 201 -0.86 -7.73 22.94
N ASP A 202 -1.69 -8.05 21.96
CA ASP A 202 -1.69 -9.40 21.38
C ASP A 202 -0.36 -9.65 20.67
N GLU A 203 0.31 -10.74 21.02
CA GLU A 203 1.53 -11.18 20.36
C GLU A 203 1.19 -12.22 19.28
N PHE A 204 1.73 -12.04 18.09
CA PHE A 204 1.62 -12.99 17.00
C PHE A 204 2.97 -13.20 16.31
N GLN A 205 3.11 -14.36 15.67
CA GLN A 205 4.30 -14.69 14.92
C GLN A 205 3.99 -14.74 13.42
N ILE A 206 4.90 -14.23 12.61
CA ILE A 206 4.90 -14.35 11.16
C ILE A 206 5.98 -15.36 10.79
N LYS A 207 5.55 -16.50 10.26
CA LYS A 207 6.44 -17.50 9.69
C LYS A 207 6.42 -17.40 8.17
N ILE A 208 7.61 -17.31 7.57
CA ILE A 208 7.79 -17.46 6.13
C ILE A 208 8.58 -18.75 5.89
N GLN A 209 8.11 -19.62 5.00
CA GLN A 209 8.77 -20.89 4.72
C GLN A 209 8.78 -21.24 3.23
N ARG A 210 9.83 -21.95 2.80
CA ARG A 210 9.92 -22.55 1.47
C ARG A 210 10.75 -23.84 1.57
N GLY A 211 10.14 -24.98 1.28
CA GLY A 211 10.77 -26.28 1.53
C GLY A 211 11.08 -26.47 3.02
N GLU A 212 12.34 -26.77 3.34
CA GLU A 212 12.81 -26.92 4.73
C GLU A 212 13.27 -25.61 5.37
N ALA A 213 13.53 -24.57 4.57
CA ALA A 213 13.96 -23.27 5.06
C ALA A 213 12.75 -22.50 5.62
N SER A 214 12.92 -21.94 6.81
CA SER A 214 11.91 -21.05 7.39
C SER A 214 12.52 -20.01 8.30
N MET A 215 11.79 -18.91 8.46
CA MET A 215 12.08 -17.89 9.45
C MET A 215 10.80 -17.52 10.19
N ILE A 216 10.96 -17.01 11.41
CA ILE A 216 9.86 -16.57 12.27
C ILE A 216 10.20 -15.17 12.79
N GLU A 217 9.21 -14.29 12.75
CA GLU A 217 9.26 -12.95 13.33
C GLU A 217 8.12 -12.77 14.32
N THR A 218 8.41 -12.24 15.48
CA THR A 218 7.40 -11.94 16.50
C THR A 218 7.04 -10.46 16.43
N LEU A 219 5.75 -10.16 16.45
CA LEU A 219 5.20 -8.81 16.52
C LEU A 219 4.12 -8.72 17.59
N ILE A 220 3.94 -7.51 18.11
CA ILE A 220 2.88 -7.16 19.05
C ILE A 220 1.99 -6.12 18.38
N VAL A 221 0.68 -6.27 18.57
CA VAL A 221 -0.37 -5.35 18.09
C VAL A 221 -0.44 -4.09 18.94
#